data_AF-A0A1F5JUM8-F1
#
_entry.id   AF-A0A1F5JUM8-F1
#
_cell.length_a   1.000
_cell.length_b   1.000
_cell.length_c   1.000
_cell.angle_alpha   90.00
_cell.angle_beta   90.00
_cell.angle_gamma   90.00
#
_symmetry.space_group_name_H-M   'P 1'
#
loop_
_entity.id
_entity.type
_entity.pdbx_description
1 polymer ?
#
loop_
_entity_poly.entity_id
_entity_poly.type
_entity_poly.pdbx_seq_one_letter_code
_entity_poly.pdbx_strand_id
1 'polypeptide(L)'
;MKQEYVLVIIIGFLILAYVLDAIVNPLTINLTTPYHFFDPNIVFKYPFTSVSITLKALALFLGPLWFLSFLDFNKVLKGGILLVLSGLMQLYALQDVVSKTGVLPLEWSLALTFGGLLLLIPAIFYMIAGFIGKAGSKLSEESPDPFDFKKEDL
;
A
#
# COMPACT_ATOMS: atom_id res chain seq x y z
N MET A 1 -16.55 7.16 2.25
CA MET A 1 -17.22 5.84 2.43
C MET A 1 -17.15 5.48 3.90
N LYS A 2 -18.16 4.82 4.47
CA LYS A 2 -18.04 4.30 5.84
C LYS A 2 -16.95 3.21 5.88
N GLN A 3 -16.23 3.11 6.99
CA GLN A 3 -15.05 2.22 7.13
C GLN A 3 -15.41 0.74 6.97
N GLU A 4 -16.65 0.38 7.31
CA GLU A 4 -17.20 -0.96 7.18
C GLU A 4 -17.28 -1.39 5.72
N TYR A 5 -17.62 -0.47 4.81
CA TYR A 5 -17.65 -0.80 3.38
C TYR A 5 -16.27 -1.10 2.83
N VAL A 6 -15.24 -0.38 3.29
CA VAL A 6 -13.85 -0.63 2.87
C VAL A 6 -13.40 -2.01 3.35
N LEU A 7 -13.73 -2.39 4.58
CA LEU A 7 -13.44 -3.71 5.11
C LEU A 7 -14.14 -4.82 4.31
N VAL A 8 -15.43 -4.66 4.00
CA VAL A 8 -16.18 -5.60 3.16
C VAL A 8 -15.56 -5.75 1.78
N ILE A 9 -15.07 -4.66 1.18
CA ILE A 9 -14.36 -4.70 -0.11
C ILE A 9 -13.05 -5.48 0.01
N ILE A 10 -12.24 -5.23 1.04
CA ILE A 10 -10.97 -5.95 1.28
C ILE A 10 -11.23 -7.46 1.40
N ILE A 11 -12.20 -7.84 2.23
CA ILE A 11 -12.58 -9.24 2.43
C ILE A 11 -13.11 -9.83 1.12
N GLY A 12 -13.97 -9.10 0.40
CA GLY A 12 -14.51 -9.52 -0.89
C GLY A 12 -13.42 -9.77 -1.94
N PHE A 13 -12.41 -8.92 -2.02
CA PHE A 13 -11.25 -9.14 -2.90
C PHE A 13 -10.47 -10.39 -2.53
N LEU A 14 -10.22 -10.63 -1.25
CA LEU A 14 -9.51 -11.85 -0.81
C LEU A 14 -10.32 -13.10 -1.11
N ILE A 15 -11.61 -13.13 -0.77
CA ILE A 15 -12.49 -14.28 -1.06
C ILE A 15 -12.52 -14.56 -2.56
N LEU A 16 -12.73 -13.54 -3.39
CA LEU A 16 -12.78 -13.69 -4.83
C LEU A 16 -11.43 -14.19 -5.38
N ALA A 17 -10.30 -13.69 -4.87
CA ALA A 17 -8.98 -14.17 -5.26
C ALA A 17 -8.79 -15.66 -4.92
N TYR A 18 -9.20 -16.10 -3.73
CA TYR A 18 -9.11 -17.52 -3.34
C TYR A 18 -10.03 -18.42 -4.16
N VAL A 19 -11.22 -17.94 -4.54
CA VAL A 19 -12.10 -18.67 -5.47
C VAL A 19 -11.45 -18.82 -6.83
N LEU A 20 -10.78 -17.78 -7.33
CA LEU A 20 -10.02 -17.85 -8.58
C LEU A 20 -8.83 -18.81 -8.47
N ASP A 21 -8.09 -18.79 -7.36
CA ASP A 21 -6.99 -19.74 -7.16
C ASP A 21 -7.47 -21.19 -7.13
N ALA A 22 -8.66 -21.45 -6.56
CA ALA A 22 -9.21 -22.80 -6.45
C ALA A 22 -9.56 -23.42 -7.82
N ILE A 23 -9.80 -22.61 -8.84
CA ILE A 23 -10.17 -23.06 -10.20
C ILE A 23 -8.98 -23.05 -11.17
N VAL A 24 -7.82 -22.51 -10.77
CA VAL A 24 -6.63 -22.40 -11.62
C VAL A 24 -5.51 -23.27 -11.06
N ASN A 25 -4.70 -23.85 -11.95
CA ASN A 25 -3.50 -24.56 -11.51
C ASN A 25 -2.47 -23.59 -10.92
N PRO A 26 -1.74 -23.96 -9.86
CA PRO A 26 -0.69 -23.14 -9.28
C PRO A 26 0.34 -22.72 -10.33
N LEU A 27 0.83 -21.50 -10.22
CA LEU A 27 1.77 -20.93 -11.18
C LEU A 27 3.17 -21.53 -10.98
N THR A 28 3.61 -22.37 -11.93
CA THR A 28 4.92 -23.08 -11.85
C THR A 28 6.01 -22.44 -12.72
N ILE A 29 5.91 -21.14 -13.01
CA ILE A 29 6.90 -20.45 -13.84
C ILE A 29 8.14 -20.10 -13.02
N ASN A 30 9.32 -20.22 -13.66
CA ASN A 30 10.58 -19.82 -13.04
C ASN A 30 10.88 -18.36 -13.41
N LEU A 31 10.67 -17.46 -12.46
CA LEU A 31 10.94 -16.03 -12.63
C LEU A 31 12.31 -15.65 -12.07
N THR A 32 13.06 -14.82 -12.78
CA THR A 32 14.31 -14.24 -12.28
C THR A 32 14.05 -13.27 -11.13
N THR A 33 12.97 -12.47 -11.24
CA THR A 33 12.48 -11.56 -10.20
C THR A 33 10.95 -11.51 -10.28
N PRO A 34 10.24 -11.17 -9.20
CA PRO A 34 8.77 -11.09 -9.24
C PRO A 34 8.25 -10.08 -10.25
N TYR A 35 9.04 -9.05 -10.58
CA TYR A 35 8.67 -8.01 -11.54
C TYR A 35 8.46 -8.54 -12.97
N HIS A 36 9.13 -9.64 -13.34
CA HIS A 36 9.04 -10.21 -14.69
C HIS A 36 7.63 -10.73 -15.01
N PHE A 37 6.83 -11.10 -14.01
CA PHE A 37 5.46 -11.56 -14.26
C PHE A 37 4.58 -10.47 -14.90
N PHE A 38 4.86 -9.20 -14.63
CA PHE A 38 4.07 -8.07 -15.14
C PHE A 38 4.40 -7.70 -16.59
N ASP A 39 5.22 -8.49 -17.28
CA ASP A 39 5.34 -8.43 -18.74
C ASP A 39 3.96 -8.76 -19.35
N PRO A 40 3.41 -7.91 -20.25
CA PRO A 40 2.13 -8.16 -20.90
C PRO A 40 2.00 -9.57 -21.50
N ASN A 41 3.08 -10.11 -22.07
CA ASN A 41 3.06 -11.44 -22.68
C ASN A 41 2.78 -12.56 -21.66
N ILE A 42 3.24 -12.40 -20.42
CA ILE A 42 3.02 -13.37 -19.34
C ILE A 42 1.64 -13.16 -18.71
N VAL A 43 1.26 -11.91 -18.46
CA VAL A 43 -0.05 -11.55 -17.87
C VAL A 43 -1.20 -12.08 -18.75
N PHE A 44 -1.15 -11.85 -20.06
CA PHE A 44 -2.20 -12.30 -20.97
C PHE A 44 -2.22 -13.83 -21.15
N LYS A 45 -1.12 -14.52 -20.85
CA LYS A 45 -1.06 -15.98 -20.85
C LYS A 45 -1.77 -16.61 -19.65
N TYR A 46 -1.82 -15.92 -18.50
CA TYR A 46 -2.41 -16.41 -17.25
C TYR A 46 -3.48 -15.46 -16.70
N PRO A 47 -4.58 -15.21 -17.44
CA PRO A 47 -5.52 -14.12 -17.11
C PRO A 47 -6.19 -14.30 -15.75
N PHE A 48 -6.64 -15.51 -15.39
CA PHE A 48 -7.27 -15.76 -14.09
C PHE A 48 -6.29 -15.60 -12.92
N THR A 49 -5.06 -16.10 -13.08
CA THR A 49 -4.00 -15.91 -12.08
C THR A 49 -3.64 -14.43 -11.94
N SER A 50 -3.53 -13.70 -13.04
CA SER A 50 -3.27 -12.26 -13.04
C SER A 50 -4.36 -11.49 -12.30
N VAL A 51 -5.64 -11.79 -12.55
CA VAL A 51 -6.76 -11.17 -11.82
C VAL A 51 -6.68 -11.51 -10.33
N SER A 52 -6.42 -12.77 -9.97
CA SER A 52 -6.25 -13.17 -8.57
C SER A 52 -5.12 -12.40 -7.87
N ILE A 53 -3.96 -12.28 -8.53
CA ILE A 53 -2.82 -11.49 -8.05
C ILE A 53 -3.22 -10.02 -7.86
N THR A 54 -3.92 -9.42 -8.83
CA THR A 54 -4.40 -8.04 -8.73
C THR A 54 -5.35 -7.84 -7.55
N LEU A 55 -6.30 -8.75 -7.34
CA LEU A 55 -7.24 -8.67 -6.22
C LEU A 55 -6.52 -8.74 -4.86
N LYS A 56 -5.58 -9.68 -4.70
CA LYS A 56 -4.73 -9.76 -3.49
C LYS A 56 -3.91 -8.50 -3.29
N ALA A 57 -3.30 -7.97 -4.35
CA ALA A 57 -2.52 -6.73 -4.30
C ALA A 57 -3.39 -5.53 -3.89
N LEU A 58 -4.62 -5.42 -4.39
CA LEU A 58 -5.57 -4.39 -3.99
C LEU A 58 -5.99 -4.53 -2.54
N ALA A 59 -6.22 -5.75 -2.05
CA ALA A 59 -6.48 -6.00 -0.63
C ALA A 59 -5.28 -5.60 0.26
N LEU A 60 -4.06 -5.95 -0.17
CA LEU A 60 -2.81 -5.57 0.50
C LEU A 60 -2.53 -4.06 0.45
N PHE A 61 -3.01 -3.37 -0.58
CA PHE A 61 -2.92 -1.92 -0.68
C PHE A 61 -3.95 -1.24 0.25
N LEU A 62 -5.20 -1.68 0.22
CA LEU A 62 -6.28 -1.09 1.01
C LEU A 62 -6.17 -1.41 2.51
N GLY A 63 -5.71 -2.61 2.86
CA GLY A 63 -5.62 -3.08 4.25
C GLY A 63 -4.85 -2.14 5.18
N PRO A 64 -3.58 -1.81 4.87
CA PRO A 64 -2.80 -0.87 5.68
C PRO A 64 -3.39 0.54 5.71
N LEU A 65 -3.95 1.03 4.60
CA LEU A 65 -4.60 2.35 4.55
C LEU A 65 -5.84 2.41 5.45
N TRP A 66 -6.67 1.37 5.39
CA TRP A 66 -7.83 1.19 6.23
C TRP A 66 -7.42 1.10 7.71
N PHE A 67 -6.41 0.28 8.03
CA PHE A 67 -5.91 0.14 9.39
C PHE A 67 -5.36 1.47 9.96
N LEU A 68 -4.53 2.18 9.19
CA LEU A 68 -3.99 3.49 9.58
C LEU A 68 -5.06 4.59 9.68
N SER A 69 -6.27 4.35 9.16
CA SER A 69 -7.36 5.31 9.27
C SER A 69 -7.96 5.36 10.70
N PHE A 70 -7.79 4.31 11.50
CA PHE A 70 -8.19 4.28 12.91
C PHE A 70 -7.15 4.86 13.87
N LEU A 71 -5.94 5.13 13.38
CA LEU A 71 -4.84 5.64 14.18
C LEU A 71 -4.67 7.14 13.95
N ASP A 72 -4.60 7.91 15.03
CA ASP A 72 -4.41 9.37 14.99
C ASP A 72 -2.95 9.80 14.79
N PHE A 73 -2.20 9.03 14.00
CA PHE A 73 -0.83 9.38 13.65
C PHE A 73 -0.76 10.60 12.73
N ASN A 74 0.28 11.41 12.90
CA ASN A 74 0.54 12.50 11.98
C ASN A 74 0.87 11.97 10.56
N LYS A 75 0.65 12.80 9.54
CA LYS A 75 0.81 12.40 8.13
C LYS A 75 2.21 11.88 7.80
N VAL A 76 3.25 12.48 8.38
CA VAL A 76 4.65 12.04 8.16
C VAL A 76 4.85 10.61 8.66
N LEU A 77 4.34 10.30 9.86
CA LEU A 77 4.45 8.97 10.46
C LEU A 77 3.64 7.94 9.64
N LYS A 78 2.42 8.28 9.21
CA LYS A 78 1.63 7.41 8.30
C LYS A 78 2.39 7.11 7.02
N GLY A 79 2.99 8.14 6.39
CA GLY A 79 3.82 7.97 5.20
C GLY A 79 5.05 7.08 5.44
N GLY A 80 5.74 7.27 6.56
CA GLY A 80 6.90 6.45 6.94
C GLY A 80 6.54 4.98 7.18
N ILE A 81 5.43 4.70 7.87
CA ILE A 81 4.95 3.32 8.09
C ILE A 81 4.65 2.64 6.74
N LEU A 82 3.93 3.32 5.84
CA LEU A 82 3.61 2.78 4.52
C LEU A 82 4.86 2.56 3.66
N LEU A 83 5.85 3.45 3.76
CA LEU A 83 7.12 3.31 3.06
C LEU A 83 7.89 2.06 3.53
N VAL A 84 8.00 1.88 4.84
CA VAL A 84 8.65 0.69 5.42
C VAL A 84 7.90 -0.57 5.02
N LEU A 85 6.57 -0.58 5.14
CA LEU A 85 5.76 -1.73 4.77
C LEU A 85 5.92 -2.09 3.29
N SER A 86 5.88 -1.08 2.40
CA SER A 86 6.12 -1.25 0.97
C SER A 86 7.49 -1.87 0.69
N GLY A 87 8.54 -1.38 1.35
CA GLY A 87 9.89 -1.92 1.22
C GLY A 87 9.98 -3.38 1.68
N LEU A 88 9.38 -3.70 2.83
CA LEU A 88 9.36 -5.07 3.37
C LEU A 88 8.62 -6.04 2.44
N MET A 89 7.46 -5.64 1.89
CA MET A 89 6.70 -6.46 0.96
C MET A 89 7.53 -6.79 -0.31
N GLN A 90 8.21 -5.79 -0.87
CA GLN A 90 9.04 -5.98 -2.06
C GLN A 90 10.29 -6.81 -1.79
N LEU A 91 10.99 -6.56 -0.68
CA LEU A 91 12.18 -7.33 -0.29
C LEU A 91 11.84 -8.79 0.01
N TYR A 92 10.75 -9.03 0.73
CA TYR A 92 10.28 -10.38 1.03
C TYR A 92 9.93 -11.14 -0.25
N ALA A 93 9.14 -10.53 -1.15
CA ALA A 93 8.77 -11.15 -2.42
C ALA A 93 9.99 -11.43 -3.31
N LEU A 94 10.97 -10.52 -3.33
CA LEU A 94 12.21 -10.71 -4.07
C LEU A 94 13.00 -11.89 -3.51
N GLN A 95 13.15 -11.96 -2.18
CA GLN A 95 13.84 -13.06 -1.52
C GLN A 95 13.15 -14.40 -1.83
N ASP A 96 11.83 -14.48 -1.68
CA ASP A 96 11.11 -15.75 -1.86
C ASP A 96 11.20 -16.27 -3.30
N VAL A 97 11.09 -15.38 -4.29
CA VAL A 97 11.18 -15.73 -5.72
C VAL A 97 12.62 -16.08 -6.13
N VAL A 98 13.60 -15.26 -5.74
CA VAL A 98 15.01 -15.46 -6.14
C VAL A 98 15.61 -16.67 -5.45
N SER A 99 15.38 -16.82 -4.15
CA SER A 99 15.89 -17.95 -3.37
C SER A 99 15.10 -19.23 -3.59
N LYS A 100 13.98 -19.18 -4.33
CA LYS A 100 13.08 -20.32 -4.59
C LYS A 100 12.69 -21.05 -3.31
N THR A 101 12.56 -20.31 -2.22
CA THR A 101 12.24 -20.88 -0.91
C THR A 101 10.85 -21.48 -0.88
N GLY A 102 9.93 -20.93 -1.70
CA GLY A 102 8.57 -21.44 -1.82
C GLY A 102 7.81 -21.38 -0.49
N VAL A 103 8.10 -20.38 0.34
CA VAL A 103 7.41 -20.20 1.63
C VAL A 103 5.97 -19.81 1.37
N LEU A 104 5.75 -18.94 0.37
CA LEU A 104 4.44 -18.60 -0.13
C LEU A 104 4.25 -19.15 -1.55
N PRO A 105 3.00 -19.44 -1.96
CA PRO A 105 2.67 -19.61 -3.36
C PRO A 105 3.15 -18.39 -4.17
N LEU A 106 3.63 -18.63 -5.39
CA LEU A 106 4.23 -17.59 -6.23
C LEU A 106 3.28 -16.39 -6.43
N GLU A 107 1.98 -16.64 -6.51
CA GLU A 107 0.92 -15.65 -6.63
C GLU A 107 0.90 -14.64 -5.48
N TRP A 108 1.22 -15.07 -4.26
CA TRP A 108 1.33 -14.20 -3.09
C TRP A 108 2.57 -13.32 -3.16
N SER A 109 3.71 -13.87 -3.56
CA SER A 109 4.94 -13.10 -3.76
C SER A 109 4.75 -12.04 -4.87
N LEU A 110 4.02 -12.38 -5.93
CA LEU A 110 3.62 -11.43 -6.98
C LEU A 110 2.65 -10.36 -6.46
N ALA A 111 1.66 -10.74 -5.65
CA ALA A 111 0.71 -9.80 -5.05
C ALA A 111 1.38 -8.84 -4.06
N LEU A 112 2.35 -9.32 -3.27
CA LEU A 112 3.18 -8.49 -2.38
C LEU A 112 4.01 -7.49 -3.18
N THR A 113 4.58 -7.91 -4.30
CA THR A 113 5.35 -7.03 -5.17
C THR A 113 4.47 -5.89 -5.71
N PHE A 114 3.30 -6.22 -6.28
CA PHE A 114 2.42 -5.21 -6.85
C PHE A 114 1.76 -4.33 -5.77
N GLY A 115 1.26 -4.92 -4.69
CA GLY A 115 0.68 -4.19 -3.57
C GLY A 115 1.70 -3.27 -2.90
N GLY A 116 2.93 -3.74 -2.73
CA GLY A 116 4.04 -2.95 -2.20
C GLY A 116 4.35 -1.75 -3.09
N LEU A 117 4.44 -1.92 -4.42
CA LEU A 117 4.60 -0.82 -5.35
C LEU A 117 3.45 0.20 -5.27
N LEU A 118 2.19 -0.26 -5.20
CA LEU A 118 1.03 0.61 -5.07
C LEU A 118 1.06 1.43 -3.76
N LEU A 119 1.54 0.84 -2.66
CA LEU A 119 1.67 1.53 -1.36
C LEU A 119 2.68 2.69 -1.38
N LEU A 120 3.62 2.74 -2.33
CA LEU A 120 4.54 3.88 -2.46
C LEU A 120 3.79 5.18 -2.77
N ILE A 121 2.70 5.12 -3.54
CA ILE A 121 1.91 6.30 -3.93
C ILE A 121 1.37 7.05 -2.70
N PRO A 122 0.55 6.42 -1.83
CA PRO A 122 0.07 7.08 -0.62
C PRO A 122 1.20 7.36 0.38
N ALA A 123 2.27 6.55 0.42
CA ALA A 123 3.42 6.83 1.29
C ALA A 123 4.08 8.18 0.95
N ILE A 124 4.39 8.40 -0.34
CA ILE A 124 4.96 9.65 -0.85
C ILE A 124 3.99 10.81 -0.61
N PHE A 125 2.70 10.63 -0.94
CA PHE A 125 1.68 11.65 -0.73
C PHE A 125 1.60 12.09 0.74
N TYR A 126 1.52 11.15 1.68
CA TYR A 126 1.45 11.47 3.10
C TYR A 126 2.71 12.16 3.63
N MET A 127 3.89 11.78 3.14
CA MET A 127 5.14 12.46 3.48
C MET A 127 5.12 13.92 3.01
N ILE A 128 4.84 14.16 1.72
CA ILE A 128 4.77 15.51 1.14
C ILE A 128 3.74 16.37 1.89
N ALA A 129 2.52 15.86 2.06
CA ALA A 129 1.45 16.57 2.75
C ALA A 129 1.79 16.85 4.23
N GLY A 130 2.53 15.94 4.88
CA GLY A 130 2.99 16.11 6.24
C GLY A 130 4.07 17.18 6.40
N PHE A 131 5.02 17.27 5.47
CA PHE A 131 6.06 18.30 5.49
C PHE A 131 5.51 19.69 5.18
N ILE A 132 4.64 19.82 4.16
CA ILE A 132 4.01 21.10 3.80
C ILE A 132 3.15 21.63 4.95
N GLY A 133 2.36 20.77 5.60
CA GLY A 133 1.51 21.17 6.73
C GLY A 133 2.31 21.68 7.95
N LYS A 134 3.48 21.08 8.21
CA LYS A 134 4.40 21.54 9.27
C LYS A 134 5.07 22.87 8.92
N ALA A 135 5.40 23.11 7.65
CA ALA A 135 6.00 24.38 7.22
C ALA A 135 4.98 25.54 7.28
N GLY A 136 3.75 25.31 6.81
CA GLY A 136 2.70 26.34 6.83
C GLY A 136 2.25 26.75 8.24
N SER A 137 2.19 25.81 9.18
CA SER A 137 1.84 26.11 10.59
C SER A 137 2.91 26.96 11.27
N LYS A 138 4.20 26.65 11.07
CA LYS A 138 5.29 27.47 11.61
C LYS A 138 5.30 28.91 11.09
N LEU A 139 5.00 29.11 9.81
CA LEU A 139 4.93 30.45 9.21
C LEU A 139 3.72 31.26 9.71
N SER A 140 2.62 30.58 10.07
CA SER A 140 1.43 31.23 10.62
C SER A 140 1.57 31.59 12.10
N GLU A 141 2.31 30.82 12.89
CA GLU A 141 2.56 31.11 14.31
C GLU A 141 3.55 32.28 14.49
N GLU A 142 4.44 32.50 13.52
CA GLU A 142 5.48 33.53 13.59
C GLU A 142 5.04 34.91 13.06
N SER A 143 3.81 35.00 12.51
CA SER A 143 3.19 36.28 12.14
C SER A 143 2.30 36.77 13.29
N PRO A 144 2.79 37.66 14.18
CA PRO A 144 1.93 38.28 15.19
C PRO A 144 0.80 39.02 14.47
N ASP A 145 -0.44 38.82 14.90
CA ASP A 145 -1.59 39.56 14.39
C ASP A 145 -1.35 41.05 14.66
N PRO A 146 -1.20 41.90 13.62
CA PRO A 146 -0.95 43.32 13.81
C PRO A 146 -2.12 44.06 14.49
N PHE A 147 -3.23 43.39 14.76
CA PHE A 147 -4.41 43.93 15.44
C PHE A 147 -4.67 43.35 16.84
N ASP A 148 -3.81 42.47 17.36
CA ASP A 148 -3.90 42.01 18.76
C ASP A 148 -3.31 43.05 19.72
N PHE A 149 -3.98 44.21 19.79
CA PHE A 149 -3.73 45.20 20.83
C PHE A 149 -4.26 44.64 22.14
N LYS A 150 -3.35 44.10 22.95
CA LYS A 150 -3.55 43.86 24.38
C LYS A 150 -4.45 44.95 24.98
N LYS A 151 -5.65 44.55 25.41
CA LYS A 151 -6.43 45.28 26.41
C LYS A 151 -5.75 45.14 27.77
N GLU A 152 -4.60 45.77 27.93
CA GLU A 152 -4.04 46.10 29.23
C GLU A 152 -3.97 47.63 29.25
N ASP A 153 -4.49 48.23 30.33
CA ASP A 153 -4.67 49.67 30.59
C ASP A 153 -6.06 50.24 30.25
N LEU A 154 -7.04 49.92 31.11
CA LEU A 154 -8.07 50.85 31.61
C LEU A 154 -8.62 50.36 32.96
#